data_AF-A0A2U9F3N5-F1
#
_entry.id   AF-A0A2U9F3N5-F1
#
_cell.length_a   1.000
_cell.length_b   1.000
_cell.length_c   1.000
_cell.angle_alpha   90.00
_cell.angle_beta   90.00
_cell.angle_gamma   90.00
#
_symmetry.space_group_name_H-M   'P 1'
#
loop_
_entity.id
_entity.type
_entity.pdbx_description
1 polymer ?
#
loop_
_entity_poly.entity_id
_entity_poly.type
_entity_poly.pdbx_seq_one_letter_code
_entity_poly.pdbx_strand_id
1 'polypeptide(L)'
;MTLNMRKQHPILKIINSSFIDLPTPSNISAWWNFGSLLGICLIIQIITGLFLAMHYTADVSSAFSSVAHIHRDVQHGWLIRNLHANSASMFFICIYLH
;
A
#
# COMPACT_ATOMS: atom_id res chain seq x y z
N MET A 1 18.43 27.35 22.38
CA MET A 1 18.54 26.13 21.55
C MET A 1 17.76 26.38 20.27
N THR A 2 18.42 26.42 19.12
CA THR A 2 17.72 26.56 17.83
C THR A 2 17.02 25.24 17.51
N LEU A 3 15.71 25.28 17.24
CA LEU A 3 14.98 24.10 16.81
C LEU A 3 15.47 23.72 15.40
N ASN A 4 15.68 22.43 15.16
CA ASN A 4 16.08 21.94 13.85
C ASN A 4 14.94 22.13 12.82
N MET A 5 15.29 22.14 11.52
CA MET A 5 14.30 22.30 10.44
C MET A 5 13.17 21.28 10.51
N ARG A 6 13.46 20.05 10.98
CA ARG A 6 12.50 18.97 11.17
C ARG A 6 11.37 19.34 12.15
N LYS A 7 11.65 20.14 13.18
CA LYS A 7 10.66 20.60 14.17
C LYS A 7 10.02 21.95 13.82
N GLN A 8 10.63 22.72 12.92
CA GLN A 8 10.16 24.07 12.55
C GLN A 8 9.32 24.08 11.27
N HIS A 9 9.77 23.38 10.21
CA HIS A 9 9.11 23.42 8.92
C HIS A 9 7.70 22.79 9.03
N PRO A 10 6.62 23.47 8.61
CA PRO A 10 5.25 23.03 8.86
C PRO A 10 4.96 21.59 8.43
N ILE A 11 5.44 21.18 7.25
CA ILE A 11 5.24 19.81 6.74
C ILE A 11 6.14 18.81 7.47
N LEU A 12 7.40 19.16 7.73
CA LEU A 12 8.34 18.23 8.36
C LEU A 12 7.99 18.01 9.83
N LYS A 13 7.39 19.02 10.48
CA LYS A 13 6.91 18.92 11.84
C LYS A 13 5.84 17.84 11.99
N ILE A 14 4.93 17.72 11.03
CA ILE A 14 3.89 16.67 11.01
C ILE A 14 4.57 15.30 10.97
N ILE A 15 5.42 15.07 9.97
CA ILE A 15 6.19 13.82 9.80
C ILE A 15 7.01 13.52 11.07
N ASN A 16 7.63 14.54 11.67
CA ASN A 16 8.42 14.37 12.87
C ASN A 16 7.58 13.84 14.04
N SER A 17 6.45 14.49 14.31
CA SER A 17 5.59 14.14 15.43
C SER A 17 4.88 12.80 15.27
N SER A 18 4.69 12.33 14.03
CA SER A 18 3.94 11.09 13.75
C SER A 18 4.83 9.89 13.40
N PHE A 19 6.10 10.10 13.02
CA PHE A 19 6.93 9.02 12.48
C PHE A 19 8.37 8.96 13.04
N ILE A 20 8.91 10.08 13.55
CA ILE A 20 10.33 10.14 13.96
C ILE A 20 10.47 10.30 15.46
N ASP A 21 10.00 11.43 16.02
CA ASP A 21 10.03 11.70 17.45
C ASP A 21 8.66 11.36 18.09
N LEU A 22 8.06 10.24 17.68
CA LEU A 22 6.80 9.74 18.24
C LEU A 22 7.08 8.97 19.54
N PRO A 23 6.63 9.44 20.72
CA PRO A 23 6.76 8.67 21.95
C PRO A 23 5.91 7.41 21.87
N THR A 24 6.54 6.24 22.00
CA THR A 24 5.89 4.93 21.89
C THR A 24 6.28 4.07 23.11
N PRO A 25 5.37 3.27 23.70
CA PRO A 25 5.73 2.35 24.78
C PRO A 25 6.86 1.40 24.38
N SER A 26 7.80 1.13 25.29
CA SER A 26 8.97 0.29 25.01
C SER A 26 8.65 -1.22 24.93
N ASN A 27 7.47 -1.63 25.39
CA ASN A 27 7.05 -3.03 25.50
C ASN A 27 5.90 -3.40 24.53
N ILE A 28 5.76 -2.69 23.40
CA ILE A 28 4.79 -3.05 22.37
C ILE A 28 5.10 -4.44 21.79
N SER A 29 4.06 -5.25 21.57
CA SER A 29 4.18 -6.60 21.04
C SER A 29 4.12 -6.62 19.50
N ALA A 30 4.33 -7.79 18.90
CA ALA A 30 4.24 -7.97 17.44
C ALA A 30 2.88 -7.56 16.84
N TRP A 31 1.79 -7.60 17.63
CA TRP A 31 0.45 -7.20 17.20
C TRP A 31 0.37 -5.73 16.74
N TRP A 32 1.27 -4.86 17.22
CA TRP A 32 1.27 -3.43 16.85
C TRP A 32 1.80 -3.22 15.43
N ASN A 33 2.44 -4.22 14.82
CA ASN A 33 2.94 -4.14 13.45
C ASN A 33 1.81 -4.18 12.41
N PHE A 34 0.62 -4.70 12.73
CA PHE A 34 -0.46 -4.82 11.74
C PHE A 34 -0.97 -3.47 11.24
N GLY A 35 -0.87 -2.41 12.04
CA GLY A 35 -1.21 -1.05 11.59
C GLY A 35 -0.31 -0.56 10.45
N SER A 36 1.01 -0.72 10.55
CA SER A 36 1.94 -0.32 9.49
C SER A 36 1.86 -1.25 8.27
N LEU A 37 1.64 -2.55 8.50
CA LEU A 37 1.40 -3.52 7.43
C LEU A 37 0.12 -3.20 6.63
N LEU A 38 -0.96 -2.75 7.27
CA LEU A 38 -2.17 -2.27 6.58
C LEU A 38 -1.86 -1.05 5.71
N GLY A 39 -1.06 -0.09 6.21
CA GLY A 39 -0.60 1.04 5.42
C GLY A 39 0.18 0.63 4.17
N ILE A 40 1.08 -0.35 4.31
CA ILE A 40 1.83 -0.92 3.17
C ILE A 40 0.88 -1.65 2.20
N CYS A 41 -0.04 -2.46 2.70
CA CYS A 41 -1.03 -3.16 1.87
C CYS A 41 -1.86 -2.16 1.06
N LEU A 42 -2.29 -1.04 1.66
CA LEU A 42 -3.01 0.01 0.96
C LEU A 42 -2.19 0.64 -0.17
N ILE A 43 -0.93 0.99 0.08
CA ILE A 43 -0.02 1.54 -0.93
C ILE A 43 0.16 0.56 -2.10
N ILE A 44 0.40 -0.73 -1.79
CA ILE A 44 0.52 -1.77 -2.81
C ILE A 44 -0.76 -1.88 -3.65
N GLN A 45 -1.94 -1.91 -3.00
CA GLN A 45 -3.22 -2.00 -3.70
C GLN A 45 -3.48 -0.81 -4.62
N ILE A 46 -3.21 0.42 -4.16
CA ILE A 46 -3.41 1.63 -4.97
C ILE A 46 -2.48 1.64 -6.17
N ILE A 47 -1.18 1.39 -5.96
CA ILE A 47 -0.19 1.42 -7.05
C ILE A 47 -0.51 0.31 -8.06
N THR A 48 -0.61 -0.94 -7.62
CA THR A 48 -0.88 -2.05 -8.54
C THR A 48 -2.24 -1.92 -9.22
N GLY A 49 -3.27 -1.46 -8.50
CA GLY A 49 -4.61 -1.22 -9.04
C GLY A 49 -4.61 -0.15 -10.14
N LEU A 50 -3.86 0.93 -9.96
CA LEU A 50 -3.70 1.98 -10.97
C LEU A 50 -3.07 1.44 -12.26
N PHE A 51 -2.00 0.65 -12.15
CA PHE A 51 -1.36 0.03 -13.32
C PHE A 51 -2.28 -0.99 -14.02
N LEU A 52 -3.07 -1.76 -13.27
CA LEU A 52 -4.06 -2.66 -13.87
C LEU A 52 -5.17 -1.88 -14.59
N ALA A 53 -5.65 -0.79 -14.00
CA ALA A 53 -6.70 0.04 -14.57
C ALA A 53 -6.30 0.67 -15.91
N MET A 54 -5.01 0.97 -16.12
CA MET A 54 -4.50 1.48 -17.40
C MET A 54 -4.67 0.49 -18.58
N HIS A 55 -4.85 -0.80 -18.29
CA HIS A 55 -4.95 -1.87 -19.29
C HIS A 55 -6.27 -2.65 -19.24
N TYR A 56 -7.11 -2.40 -18.24
CA TYR A 56 -8.40 -3.05 -18.08
C TYR A 56 -9.48 -2.36 -18.94
N THR A 57 -10.40 -3.15 -19.50
CA THR A 57 -11.56 -2.63 -20.23
C THR A 57 -12.84 -2.98 -19.48
N ALA A 58 -13.58 -1.95 -19.05
CA ALA A 58 -14.81 -2.08 -18.27
C ALA A 58 -16.05 -2.31 -19.15
N ASP A 59 -15.96 -3.26 -20.08
CA ASP A 59 -17.07 -3.71 -20.94
C ASP A 59 -17.25 -5.23 -20.79
N VAL A 60 -18.50 -5.69 -20.69
CA VAL A 60 -18.80 -7.10 -20.36
C VAL A 60 -18.23 -8.07 -21.40
N SER A 61 -18.17 -7.68 -22.68
CA SER A 61 -17.68 -8.54 -23.76
C SER A 61 -16.14 -8.67 -23.75
N SER A 62 -15.43 -7.71 -23.13
CA SER A 62 -13.96 -7.62 -23.16
C SER A 62 -13.29 -7.62 -21.78
N ALA A 63 -14.06 -7.62 -20.68
CA ALA A 63 -13.51 -7.59 -19.33
C ALA A 63 -12.56 -8.76 -19.05
N PHE A 64 -12.95 -9.99 -19.41
CA PHE A 64 -12.10 -11.16 -19.21
C PHE A 64 -10.88 -11.15 -20.13
N SER A 65 -11.06 -10.81 -21.41
CA SER A 65 -9.96 -10.77 -22.37
C SER A 65 -8.94 -9.67 -22.06
N SER A 66 -9.37 -8.52 -21.53
CA SER A 66 -8.47 -7.45 -21.09
C SER A 66 -7.60 -7.87 -19.90
N VAL A 67 -8.14 -8.63 -18.93
CA VAL A 67 -7.34 -9.23 -17.84
C VAL A 67 -6.38 -10.28 -18.37
N ALA A 68 -6.80 -11.09 -19.35
CA ALA A 68 -5.91 -12.06 -19.99
C ALA A 68 -4.76 -11.37 -20.75
N HIS A 69 -5.04 -10.27 -21.45
CA HIS A 69 -4.05 -9.42 -22.11
C HIS A 69 -3.07 -8.82 -21.08
N ILE A 70 -3.55 -8.30 -19.95
CA ILE A 70 -2.68 -7.86 -18.85
C ILE A 70 -1.71 -8.98 -18.43
N HIS A 71 -2.21 -10.19 -18.25
CA HIS A 71 -1.38 -11.28 -17.76
C HIS A 71 -0.34 -11.75 -18.79
N ARG A 72 -0.67 -11.76 -20.08
CA ARG A 72 0.16 -12.39 -21.12
C ARG A 72 1.03 -11.40 -21.90
N ASP A 73 0.52 -10.21 -22.15
CA ASP A 73 1.06 -9.31 -23.18
C ASP A 73 1.66 -8.03 -22.58
N VAL A 74 1.18 -7.59 -21.40
CA VAL A 74 1.76 -6.45 -20.68
C VAL A 74 3.06 -6.88 -19.96
N GLN A 75 4.13 -6.09 -20.13
CA GLN A 75 5.41 -6.34 -19.46
C GLN A 75 5.23 -6.36 -17.94
N HIS A 76 5.61 -7.48 -17.30
CA HIS A 76 5.36 -7.75 -15.88
C HIS A 76 3.88 -7.71 -15.45
N GLY A 77 2.92 -7.69 -16.38
CA GLY A 77 1.51 -7.62 -16.04
C GLY A 77 1.03 -8.85 -15.25
N TRP A 78 1.60 -10.04 -15.51
CA TRP A 78 1.38 -11.22 -14.66
C TRP A 78 1.76 -10.99 -13.20
N LEU A 79 2.90 -10.33 -12.96
CA LEU A 79 3.41 -10.05 -11.63
C LEU A 79 2.53 -9.02 -10.92
N ILE A 80 2.22 -7.91 -11.60
CA ILE A 80 1.37 -6.84 -11.05
C ILE A 80 -0.02 -7.38 -10.70
N ARG A 81 -0.62 -8.16 -11.60
CA ARG A 81 -1.94 -8.78 -11.38
C ARG A 81 -1.92 -9.74 -10.19
N ASN A 82 -0.86 -10.54 -10.05
CA ASN A 82 -0.73 -11.46 -8.92
C ASN A 82 -0.45 -10.71 -7.61
N LEU A 83 0.35 -9.65 -7.62
CA LEU A 83 0.56 -8.80 -6.44
C LEU A 83 -0.74 -8.17 -5.97
N HIS A 84 -1.52 -7.57 -6.88
CA HIS A 84 -2.81 -6.96 -6.54
C HIS A 84 -3.81 -7.97 -5.97
N ALA A 85 -3.88 -9.17 -6.56
CA ALA A 85 -4.80 -10.21 -6.11
C ALA A 85 -4.39 -10.79 -4.74
N ASN A 86 -3.11 -11.13 -4.54
CA ASN A 86 -2.65 -11.72 -3.27
C ASN A 86 -2.56 -10.68 -2.14
N SER A 87 -2.21 -9.42 -2.46
CA SER A 87 -2.18 -8.35 -1.47
C SER A 87 -3.58 -7.98 -0.98
N ALA A 88 -4.65 -8.23 -1.74
CA ALA A 88 -6.01 -8.12 -1.21
C ALA A 88 -6.27 -9.12 -0.07
N SER A 89 -5.87 -10.39 -0.24
CA SER A 89 -5.96 -11.38 0.84
C SER A 89 -5.08 -11.01 2.04
N MET A 90 -3.85 -10.53 1.79
CA MET A 90 -2.97 -10.05 2.86
C MET A 90 -3.58 -8.86 3.60
N PHE A 91 -4.27 -7.96 2.90
CA PHE A 91 -4.99 -6.85 3.53
C PHE A 91 -6.02 -7.37 4.54
N PHE A 92 -6.83 -8.36 4.15
CA PHE A 92 -7.82 -8.95 5.05
C PHE A 92 -7.18 -9.76 6.19
N ILE A 93 -6.07 -10.46 5.95
CA ILE A 93 -5.32 -11.11 7.02
C ILE A 93 -4.85 -10.06 8.04
N CYS A 94 -4.24 -8.96 7.57
CA CYS A 94 -3.80 -7.88 8.44
C CYS A 94 -4.95 -7.20 9.18
N ILE A 95 -6.11 -6.96 8.55
CA ILE A 95 -7.24 -6.28 9.20
C ILE A 95 -7.92 -7.16 10.26
N TYR A 96 -7.90 -8.48 10.11
CA TYR A 96 -8.45 -9.39 11.12
C TYR A 96 -7.49 -9.61 12.30
N LEU A 97 -6.18 -9.46 12.08
CA LEU A 97 -5.16 -9.55 13.13
C LEU A 97 -4.93 -8.22 13.85
N HIS A 98 -5.31 -7.09 13.24
CA HIS A 98 -5.25 -5.75 13.81
C HIS A 98 -6.43 -5.47 14.74
#